data_AF-A0A8T3PTU6-F1
#
_entry.id   AF-A0A8T3PTU6-F1
#
_cell.length_a   1.000
_cell.length_b   1.000
_cell.length_c   1.000
_cell.angle_alpha   90.00
_cell.angle_beta   90.00
_cell.angle_gamma   90.00
#
_symmetry.space_group_name_H-M   'P 1'
#
loop_
_entity.id
_entity.type
_entity.pdbx_description
1 polymer ?
#
loop_
_entity_poly.entity_id
_entity_poly.type
_entity_poly.pdbx_seq_one_letter_code
_entity_poly.pdbx_strand_id
1 'polypeptide(L)'
;MSKRCIYKVIFHNQGRVYEVYARSVSQGGLFGFVEIGDLVFGTRTSLVLDPAEEQLKSEFTGVGRSYIPMHAIIRIDEVEKEGPVRVTPIKGDGGTNVTPFPIYTQKDPGKS
;
A
#
# COMPACT_ATOMS: atom_id res chain seq x y z
N MET A 1 -10.06 -24.57 -8.83
CA MET A 1 -8.91 -23.64 -8.77
C MET A 1 -9.47 -22.27 -8.41
N SER A 2 -9.26 -21.81 -7.18
CA SER A 2 -9.58 -20.43 -6.78
C SER A 2 -8.82 -19.47 -7.70
N LYS A 3 -9.50 -18.49 -8.29
CA LYS A 3 -8.84 -17.41 -9.04
C LYS A 3 -7.79 -16.79 -8.12
N ARG A 4 -6.53 -16.71 -8.57
CA ARG A 4 -5.50 -15.93 -7.88
C ARG A 4 -5.85 -14.46 -8.08
N CYS A 5 -6.54 -13.87 -7.11
CA CYS A 5 -6.85 -12.45 -7.10
C CYS A 5 -5.55 -11.65 -7.06
N ILE A 6 -5.50 -10.55 -7.81
CA ILE A 6 -4.43 -9.56 -7.73
C ILE A 6 -5.08 -8.27 -7.24
N TYR A 7 -4.48 -7.65 -6.24
CA TYR A 7 -4.97 -6.41 -5.67
C TYR A 7 -4.02 -5.28 -6.04
N LYS A 8 -4.57 -4.21 -6.60
CA LYS A 8 -3.88 -2.93 -6.76
C LYS A 8 -4.08 -2.12 -5.48
N VAL A 9 -3.00 -1.78 -4.79
CA VAL A 9 -3.03 -1.04 -3.52
C VAL A 9 -2.33 0.29 -3.73
N ILE A 10 -3.07 1.38 -3.50
CA ILE A 10 -2.57 2.76 -3.63
C ILE A 10 -2.55 3.39 -2.24
N PHE A 11 -1.40 3.91 -1.82
CA PHE A 11 -1.24 4.47 -0.47
C PHE A 11 -0.16 5.55 -0.39
N HIS A 12 -0.22 6.37 0.65
CA HIS A 12 0.80 7.35 1.00
C HIS A 12 1.93 6.72 1.82
N ASN A 13 3.19 7.00 1.47
CA ASN A 13 4.36 6.66 2.27
C ASN A 13 5.47 7.69 2.04
N GLN A 14 6.02 8.27 3.12
CA GLN A 14 7.13 9.24 3.09
C GLN A 14 6.98 10.37 2.04
N GLY A 15 5.78 10.95 1.94
CA GLY A 15 5.51 12.06 0.99
C GLY A 15 5.38 11.63 -0.47
N ARG A 16 5.29 10.33 -0.75
CA ARG A 16 5.06 9.75 -2.07
C ARG A 16 3.76 8.96 -2.07
N VAL A 17 3.16 8.83 -3.24
CA VAL A 17 2.06 7.88 -3.50
C VAL A 17 2.66 6.64 -4.14
N TYR A 18 2.46 5.51 -3.47
CA TYR A 18 2.87 4.19 -3.91
C TYR A 18 1.69 3.49 -4.58
N GLU A 19 1.93 2.92 -5.75
CA GLU A 19 0.98 2.07 -6.46
C GLU A 19 1.62 0.69 -6.62
N VAL A 20 1.16 -0.29 -5.84
CA VAL A 20 1.74 -1.65 -5.79
C VAL A 20 0.70 -2.72 -6.08
N TYR A 21 1.15 -3.89 -6.50
CA TYR A 21 0.30 -5.06 -6.70
C TYR A 21 0.63 -6.14 -5.65
N ALA A 22 -0.40 -6.79 -5.10
CA ALA A 22 -0.27 -7.83 -4.06
C ALA A 22 -1.19 -9.01 -4.38
N ARG A 23 -0.86 -10.23 -3.93
CA ARG A 23 -1.76 -11.40 -4.07
C ARG A 23 -2.63 -11.64 -2.85
N SER A 24 -2.27 -11.05 -1.73
CA SER A 24 -3.06 -11.12 -0.50
C SER A 24 -3.27 -9.73 0.09
N VAL A 25 -4.51 -9.46 0.50
CA VAL A 25 -4.90 -8.31 1.30
C VAL A 25 -5.75 -8.84 2.44
N SER A 26 -5.42 -8.46 3.68
CA SER A 26 -6.19 -8.88 4.86
C SER A 26 -6.17 -7.83 5.96
N GLN A 27 -7.10 -7.94 6.89
CA GLN A 27 -7.15 -7.16 8.12
C GLN A 27 -7.13 -8.16 9.28
N GLY A 28 -6.27 -7.96 10.30
CA GLY A 28 -6.36 -8.76 11.52
C GLY A 28 -5.09 -8.97 12.35
N GLY A 29 -3.90 -8.92 11.76
CA GLY A 29 -2.65 -9.14 12.51
C GLY A 29 -2.19 -7.93 13.33
N LEU A 30 -2.60 -6.71 12.94
CA LEU A 30 -2.40 -5.48 13.70
C LEU A 30 -3.63 -4.56 13.60
N PHE A 31 -4.13 -4.08 14.74
CA PHE A 31 -5.27 -3.17 14.77
C PHE A 31 -4.93 -1.83 14.09
N GLY A 32 -5.80 -1.38 13.18
CA GLY A 32 -5.61 -0.12 12.44
C GLY A 32 -4.71 -0.22 11.20
N PHE A 33 -4.29 -1.44 10.81
CA PHE A 33 -3.46 -1.69 9.63
C PHE A 33 -4.15 -2.65 8.66
N VAL A 34 -3.84 -2.47 7.38
CA VAL A 34 -4.11 -3.45 6.32
C VAL A 34 -2.81 -4.17 6.00
N GLU A 35 -2.88 -5.49 5.98
CA GLU A 35 -1.79 -6.36 5.57
C GLU A 35 -1.85 -6.62 4.09
N ILE A 36 -0.76 -6.35 3.40
CA ILE A 36 -0.58 -6.74 2.00
C ILE A 36 0.62 -7.68 1.91
N GLY A 37 0.46 -8.78 1.17
CA GLY A 37 1.47 -9.82 1.05
C GLY A 37 1.66 -10.27 -0.38
N ASP A 38 2.78 -10.96 -0.60
CA ASP A 38 3.17 -11.49 -1.91
C ASP A 38 3.16 -10.38 -2.97
N LEU A 39 3.91 -9.31 -2.71
CA LEU A 39 4.03 -8.18 -3.63
C LEU A 39 4.50 -8.67 -5.00
N VAL A 40 3.82 -8.18 -6.04
CA VAL A 40 4.08 -8.53 -7.43
C VAL A 40 4.74 -7.35 -8.11
N PHE A 41 5.98 -7.58 -8.54
CA PHE A 41 6.76 -6.64 -9.34
C PHE A 41 6.75 -7.16 -10.77
N GLY A 42 6.45 -6.30 -11.74
CA GLY A 42 6.17 -6.72 -13.10
C GLY A 42 7.38 -7.43 -13.72
N THR A 43 7.19 -8.64 -14.23
CA THR A 43 8.18 -9.29 -15.09
C THR A 43 8.02 -8.76 -16.51
N ARG A 44 8.29 -7.47 -16.76
CA ARG A 44 8.42 -7.00 -18.13
C ARG A 44 9.86 -7.23 -18.58
N THR A 45 10.00 -8.23 -19.45
CA THR A 45 11.10 -8.47 -20.40
C THR A 45 11.32 -7.31 -21.40
N SER A 46 10.96 -6.08 -21.02
CA SER A 46 11.24 -4.87 -21.80
C SER A 46 12.59 -4.35 -21.33
N LEU A 47 13.52 -4.17 -22.27
CA LEU A 47 14.92 -3.75 -22.10
C LEU A 47 15.12 -2.38 -21.40
N VAL A 48 14.05 -1.77 -20.87
CA VAL A 48 14.06 -0.49 -20.16
C VAL A 48 13.25 -0.67 -18.89
N LEU A 49 13.92 -0.97 -17.78
CA LEU A 49 13.32 -0.95 -16.45
C LEU A 49 13.16 0.50 -16.00
N ASP A 50 12.00 0.85 -15.43
CA ASP A 50 11.78 2.17 -14.83
C ASP A 50 12.58 2.26 -13.51
N PRO A 51 13.42 3.29 -13.30
CA PRO A 51 14.16 3.46 -12.05
C PRO A 51 13.25 3.45 -10.79
N ALA A 52 11.99 3.87 -10.91
CA ALA A 52 11.04 3.84 -9.81
C ALA A 52 10.63 2.40 -9.44
N GLU A 53 10.51 1.50 -10.43
CA GLU A 53 10.19 0.10 -10.19
C GLU A 53 11.39 -0.64 -9.57
N GLU A 54 12.61 -0.36 -10.01
CA GLU A 54 13.82 -0.92 -9.40
C GLU A 54 13.99 -0.46 -7.95
N GLN A 55 13.77 0.84 -7.68
CA GLN A 55 13.82 1.37 -6.33
C GLN A 55 12.77 0.71 -5.43
N LEU A 56 11.54 0.56 -5.92
CA LEU A 56 10.47 -0.11 -5.20
C LEU A 56 10.82 -1.58 -4.92
N LYS A 57 11.30 -2.31 -5.93
CA LYS A 57 11.72 -3.70 -5.79
C LYS A 57 12.85 -3.85 -4.77
N SER A 58 13.83 -2.93 -4.79
CA SER A 58 14.91 -2.88 -3.80
C SER A 58 14.39 -2.62 -2.39
N GLU A 59 13.49 -1.64 -2.22
CA GLU A 59 12.88 -1.28 -0.93
C GLU A 59 12.12 -2.46 -0.30
N PHE A 60 11.43 -3.27 -1.11
CA PHE A 60 10.66 -4.43 -0.65
C PHE A 60 11.40 -5.77 -0.81
N THR A 61 12.69 -5.76 -1.14
CA THR A 61 13.48 -7.00 -1.24
C THR A 61 13.55 -7.68 0.13
N GLY A 62 13.10 -8.93 0.20
CA GLY A 62 13.05 -9.70 1.44
C GLY A 62 11.82 -9.41 2.34
N VAL A 63 10.93 -8.51 1.92
CA VAL A 63 9.71 -8.21 2.67
C VAL A 63 8.61 -9.20 2.30
N GLY A 64 8.17 -10.01 3.27
CA GLY A 64 7.06 -10.96 3.07
C GLY A 64 5.67 -10.32 3.16
N ARG A 65 5.50 -9.36 4.07
CA ARG A 65 4.24 -8.61 4.28
C ARG A 65 4.53 -7.17 4.67
N SER A 66 3.67 -6.27 4.22
CA SER A 66 3.68 -4.86 4.59
C SER A 66 2.39 -4.51 5.33
N TYR A 67 2.53 -3.76 6.43
CA TYR A 67 1.41 -3.28 7.25
C TYR A 67 1.21 -1.80 6.97
N ILE A 68 0.15 -1.47 6.25
CA ILE A 68 -0.15 -0.09 5.85
C ILE A 68 -1.23 0.46 6.78
N PRO A 69 -1.00 1.60 7.46
CA PRO A 69 -2.03 2.23 8.27
C PRO A 69 -3.28 2.50 7.42
N MET A 70 -4.47 2.21 7.93
CA MET A 70 -5.72 2.36 7.18
C MET A 70 -5.92 3.78 6.62
N HIS A 71 -5.48 4.80 7.35
CA HIS A 71 -5.58 6.21 6.94
C HIS A 71 -4.60 6.62 5.83
N ALA A 72 -3.55 5.82 5.59
CA ALA A 72 -2.59 6.05 4.51
C ALA A 72 -3.08 5.46 3.17
N ILE A 73 -4.07 4.57 3.21
CA ILE A 73 -4.61 3.91 2.01
C ILE A 73 -5.50 4.88 1.26
N ILE A 74 -5.21 5.04 -0.03
CA ILE A 74 -6.03 5.82 -0.97
C ILE A 74 -7.10 4.90 -1.58
N ARG A 75 -6.71 3.72 -2.07
CA ARG A 75 -7.64 2.76 -2.69
C ARG A 75 -7.06 1.35 -2.76
N ILE A 76 -7.95 0.35 -2.71
CA ILE A 76 -7.65 -1.05 -3.00
C ILE A 76 -8.64 -1.53 -4.06
N ASP A 77 -8.12 -1.97 -5.20
CA ASP A 77 -8.92 -2.52 -6.30
C ASP A 77 -8.54 -4.00 -6.51
N GLU A 78 -9.52 -4.90 -6.57
CA GLU A 78 -9.29 -6.26 -7.09
C GLU A 78 -9.28 -6.22 -8.62
N VAL A 79 -8.20 -6.69 -9.24
CA VAL A 79 -7.97 -6.59 -10.68
C VAL A 79 -7.66 -7.96 -11.28
N GLU A 80 -7.98 -8.13 -12.57
CA GLU A 80 -7.69 -9.38 -13.27
C GLU A 80 -6.20 -9.57 -13.60
N LYS A 81 -5.48 -8.46 -13.82
CA LYS A 81 -4.07 -8.44 -14.25
C LYS A 81 -3.34 -7.24 -13.65
N GLU A 82 -2.04 -7.41 -13.43
CA GLU A 82 -1.14 -6.31 -13.06
C GLU A 82 -0.97 -5.30 -14.21
N GLY A 83 -0.81 -4.04 -13.83
CA GLY A 83 -0.47 -2.93 -14.71
C GLY A 83 0.93 -2.38 -14.41
N PRO A 84 1.35 -1.29 -15.07
CA PRO A 84 2.61 -0.64 -14.73
C PRO A 84 2.58 -0.12 -13.29
N VAL A 85 3.60 -0.47 -12.50
CA VAL A 85 3.84 0.05 -11.14
C VAL A 85 4.25 1.52 -11.23
N ARG A 86 3.78 2.36 -10.31
CA ARG A 86 4.06 3.81 -10.31
C ARG A 86 4.36 4.32 -8.91
N VAL A 87 5.38 5.17 -8.79
CA VAL A 87 5.61 5.97 -7.59
C VAL A 87 5.55 7.43 -8.01
N THR A 88 4.63 8.18 -7.41
CA THR A 88 4.45 9.60 -7.76
C THR A 88 4.79 10.47 -6.56
N PRO A 89 5.72 11.43 -6.70
CA PRO A 89 5.94 12.42 -5.64
C PRO A 89 4.71 13.31 -5.51
N ILE A 90 4.32 13.62 -4.27
CA ILE A 90 3.23 14.57 -4.02
C ILE A 90 3.76 15.97 -4.31
N LYS A 91 3.27 16.63 -5.37
CA LYS A 91 3.64 18.01 -5.70
C LYS A 91 2.81 18.98 -4.85
N GLY A 92 3.46 19.62 -3.89
CA GLY A 92 2.89 20.71 -3.09
C GLY A 92 3.93 21.30 -2.15
N ASP A 93 4.21 22.59 -2.30
CA ASP A 93 5.04 23.37 -1.37
C ASP A 93 4.45 23.27 0.05
N GLY A 94 5.25 22.81 1.01
CA GLY A 94 4.94 22.96 2.43
C GLY A 94 4.19 21.79 3.07
N GLY A 95 4.97 20.84 3.59
CA GLY A 95 4.55 20.01 4.72
C GLY A 95 3.62 18.85 4.38
N THR A 96 3.96 17.70 4.94
CA THR A 96 3.11 16.52 5.04
C THR A 96 1.84 16.87 5.85
N ASN A 97 0.87 17.55 5.24
CA ASN A 97 -0.45 17.86 5.81
C ASN A 97 -1.37 16.62 5.76
N VAL A 98 -0.85 15.47 6.20
CA VAL A 98 -1.70 14.32 6.54
C VAL A 98 -2.10 14.52 7.98
N THR A 99 -3.23 15.19 8.23
CA THR A 99 -3.80 15.26 9.57
C THR A 99 -4.47 13.92 9.87
N PRO A 100 -4.06 13.19 10.92
CA PRO A 100 -4.76 11.99 11.35
C PRO A 100 -6.20 12.36 11.71
N PHE A 101 -7.18 11.65 11.16
CA PHE A 101 -8.56 11.80 11.61
C PHE A 101 -8.66 11.35 13.08
N PRO A 102 -9.38 12.10 13.93
CA PRO A 102 -9.55 11.74 15.33
C PRO A 102 -10.21 10.36 15.44
N ILE A 103 -9.52 9.43 16.10
CA ILE A 103 -10.05 8.12 16.45
C ILE A 103 -11.04 8.34 17.60
N TYR A 104 -12.33 8.26 17.32
CA TYR A 104 -13.35 8.18 18.36
C TYR A 104 -13.32 6.77 18.98
N THR A 105 -12.34 6.48 19.84
CA THR A 105 -12.59 5.49 20.88
C THR A 105 -13.60 6.13 21.81
N GLN A 106 -14.86 5.71 21.73
CA GLN A 106 -15.85 6.03 22.77
C GLN A 106 -15.23 5.58 24.10
N LYS A 107 -14.93 6.54 24.96
CA LYS A 107 -14.59 6.25 26.35
C LYS A 107 -15.84 5.60 26.94
N ASP A 108 -15.76 4.31 27.29
CA ASP A 108 -16.84 3.62 27.99
C ASP A 108 -17.29 4.50 29.18
N PRO A 109 -18.55 4.99 29.21
CA PRO A 109 -19.06 5.77 30.33
C PRO A 109 -19.49 4.79 31.42
N GLY A 110 -18.53 4.06 31.97
CA GLY A 110 -18.84 2.90 32.80
C GLY A 110 -17.68 2.39 33.62
N LYS A 111 -16.99 3.29 34.34
CA LYS A 111 -16.30 2.98 35.60
C LYS A 111 -15.96 4.29 36.32
N SER A 112 -16.85 4.64 37.25
CA SER A 112 -16.56 5.49 38.39
C SER A 112 -15.77 4.71 39.43
#